data_AF-A0A0P8X8I0-F1
#
_entry.id   AF-A0A0P8X8I0-F1
#
_cell.length_a   1.000
_cell.length_b   1.000
_cell.length_c   1.000
_cell.angle_alpha   90.00
_cell.angle_beta   90.00
_cell.angle_gamma   90.00
#
_symmetry.space_group_name_H-M   'P 1'
#
loop_
_entity.id
_entity.type
_entity.pdbx_description
1 polymer ?
#
loop_
_entity_poly.entity_id
_entity_poly.type
_entity_poly.pdbx_seq_one_letter_code
_entity_poly.pdbx_strand_id
1 'polypeptide(L)'
;MIQIIQSIQNLKKYVSENEPIIYSGKNAKEGLSVPEIIMKYGGNSKKSFKEIKAIMPTMIRTLFNVKKSYSSVKRNPKENNKIASEKFISELIEYAKRLGVSDIGFTKVDSDLIFKNRAILYDNAIVITMEMEKEPIDKAPGIETGKEVFRTYLELGIIVNKIANYLRENGFKAQAGPALGGDVIYPLLAQKAGLGAIGRHGLLISPNYGPRQRIAAIYTNIENLPFSTENKHMWIKEFCAKCGKCIRKCPGDAIYENPIVHEDGSLTFIDYRKCAIPFANTSGCTVCIKECVFNQLDYYEIMQNKF
;
A
#
# COMPACT_ATOMS: atom_id res chain seq x y z
N MET A 1 13.97 16.11 -4.14
CA MET A 1 13.26 14.81 -4.30
C MET A 1 11.79 14.89 -3.89
N ILE A 2 11.48 15.45 -2.72
CA ILE A 2 10.11 15.64 -2.19
C ILE A 2 9.21 16.46 -3.14
N GLN A 3 9.66 17.66 -3.53
CA GLN A 3 8.93 18.51 -4.48
C GLN A 3 8.74 17.82 -5.84
N ILE A 4 9.65 16.91 -6.23
CA ILE A 4 9.54 16.14 -7.47
C ILE A 4 8.41 15.12 -7.36
N ILE A 5 8.30 14.40 -6.24
CA ILE A 5 7.21 13.44 -6.00
C ILE A 5 5.88 14.17 -5.93
N GLN A 6 5.74 15.22 -5.12
CA GLN A 6 4.50 16.02 -5.05
C GLN A 6 4.11 16.61 -6.42
N SER A 7 5.09 17.07 -7.20
CA SER A 7 4.88 17.57 -8.56
C SER A 7 4.40 16.49 -9.53
N ILE A 8 4.94 15.26 -9.43
CA ILE A 8 4.52 14.10 -10.23
C ILE A 8 3.08 13.69 -9.90
N GLN A 9 2.71 13.80 -8.63
CA GLN A 9 1.43 13.29 -8.14
C GLN A 9 0.26 14.27 -8.33
N ASN A 10 0.49 15.37 -9.05
CA ASN A 10 -0.56 16.31 -9.41
C ASN A 10 -1.33 15.79 -10.63
N LEU A 11 -2.41 15.07 -10.36
CA LEU A 11 -3.27 14.43 -11.37
C LEU A 11 -3.80 15.42 -12.43
N LYS A 12 -4.06 16.68 -12.05
CA LYS A 12 -4.54 17.74 -12.96
C LYS A 12 -3.60 18.00 -14.13
N LYS A 13 -2.30 17.68 -14.00
CA LYS A 13 -1.32 17.80 -15.10
C LYS A 13 -1.52 16.77 -16.21
N TYR A 14 -2.32 15.75 -15.95
CA TYR A 14 -2.43 14.57 -16.81
C TYR A 14 -3.83 14.27 -17.31
N VAL A 15 -4.84 15.01 -16.87
CA VAL A 15 -6.24 14.82 -17.27
C VAL A 15 -6.78 16.07 -17.94
N SER A 16 -7.76 15.90 -18.83
CA SER A 16 -8.51 17.01 -19.40
C SER A 16 -9.42 17.65 -18.34
N GLU A 17 -9.84 18.89 -18.59
CA GLU A 17 -10.69 19.66 -17.64
C GLU A 17 -12.03 18.98 -17.31
N ASN A 18 -12.50 18.09 -18.18
CA ASN A 18 -13.81 17.43 -18.06
C ASN A 18 -13.77 16.04 -17.41
N GLU A 19 -12.59 15.50 -17.05
CA GLU A 19 -12.55 14.21 -16.35
C GLU A 19 -13.02 14.39 -14.89
N PRO A 20 -13.92 13.52 -14.38
CA PRO A 20 -14.38 13.60 -13.00
C PRO A 20 -13.19 13.31 -12.07
N ILE A 21 -12.88 14.28 -11.22
CA ILE A 21 -11.85 14.16 -10.19
C ILE A 21 -12.54 14.03 -8.83
N ILE A 22 -12.22 12.95 -8.12
CA ILE A 22 -12.68 12.68 -6.76
C ILE A 22 -11.62 13.18 -5.80
N TYR A 23 -11.97 14.18 -5.00
CA TYR A 23 -11.09 14.75 -3.98
C TYR A 23 -11.30 14.09 -2.61
N SER A 24 -10.34 14.32 -1.73
CA SER A 24 -10.41 13.92 -0.33
C SER A 24 -11.65 14.47 0.39
N GLY A 25 -12.27 13.61 1.20
CA GLY A 25 -13.41 13.97 2.05
C GLY A 25 -13.03 14.85 3.25
N LYS A 26 -14.03 15.22 4.06
CA LYS A 26 -13.86 16.14 5.19
C LYS A 26 -12.95 15.55 6.28
N ASN A 27 -12.97 14.24 6.49
CA ASN A 27 -12.21 13.57 7.55
C ASN A 27 -10.92 12.95 7.02
N ALA A 28 -10.53 13.28 5.78
CA ALA A 28 -9.32 12.78 5.17
C ALA A 28 -8.06 13.06 6.01
N LYS A 29 -7.17 12.08 6.06
CA LYS A 29 -5.90 12.18 6.78
C LYS A 29 -4.84 12.91 5.95
N GLU A 30 -3.88 13.54 6.63
CA GLU A 30 -2.70 14.09 5.97
C GLU A 30 -1.85 12.95 5.39
N GLY A 31 -1.44 13.08 4.13
CA GLY A 31 -0.48 12.18 3.52
C GLY A 31 0.90 12.39 4.12
N LEU A 32 1.58 11.31 4.45
CA LEU A 32 2.90 11.36 5.09
C LEU A 32 4.00 10.98 4.10
N SER A 33 4.89 11.93 3.83
CA SER A 33 6.08 11.70 3.01
C SER A 33 7.19 11.11 3.87
N VAL A 34 7.45 9.81 3.69
CA VAL A 34 8.50 9.10 4.45
C VAL A 34 9.86 9.82 4.38
N PRO A 35 10.33 10.32 3.22
CA PRO A 35 11.55 11.12 3.17
C PRO A 35 11.50 12.40 4.00
N GLU A 36 10.38 13.13 4.02
CA GLU A 36 10.23 14.33 4.86
C GLU A 36 10.28 13.99 6.33
N ILE A 37 9.58 12.93 6.74
CA ILE A 37 9.54 12.52 8.14
C ILE A 37 10.93 12.05 8.60
N ILE A 38 11.64 11.28 7.76
CA ILE A 38 13.03 10.88 8.04
C ILE A 38 13.94 12.11 8.14
N MET A 39 13.82 13.07 7.21
CA MET A 39 14.64 14.28 7.25
C MET A 39 14.35 15.14 8.48
N LYS A 40 13.09 15.22 8.90
CA LYS A 40 12.64 16.06 10.02
C LYS A 40 12.86 15.42 11.39
N TYR A 41 12.65 14.12 11.51
CA TYR A 41 12.60 13.41 12.81
C TYR A 41 13.61 12.26 12.92
N GLY A 42 14.29 11.89 11.84
CA GLY A 42 15.21 10.75 11.79
C GLY A 42 16.51 10.92 12.57
N GLY A 43 16.83 12.14 13.01
CA GLY A 43 18.13 12.47 13.61
C GLY A 43 19.28 12.41 12.59
N ASN A 44 20.51 12.31 13.08
CA ASN A 44 21.69 12.18 12.22
C ASN A 44 21.71 10.79 11.57
N SER A 45 21.41 10.73 10.26
CA SER A 45 21.43 9.49 9.48
C SER A 45 22.77 8.76 9.63
N LYS A 46 22.73 7.56 10.21
CA LYS A 46 23.89 6.68 10.34
C LYS A 46 24.12 5.76 9.13
N LYS A 47 23.38 5.95 8.03
CA LYS A 47 23.49 5.09 6.84
C LYS A 47 24.88 5.20 6.21
N SER A 48 25.53 4.06 6.00
CA SER A 48 26.82 4.04 5.30
C SER A 48 26.63 4.27 3.80
N PHE A 49 27.68 4.79 3.16
CA PHE A 49 27.71 4.98 1.70
C PHE A 49 27.39 3.69 0.92
N LYS A 50 27.80 2.52 1.45
CA LYS A 50 27.49 1.20 0.89
C LYS A 50 25.98 0.94 0.83
N GLU A 51 25.25 1.35 1.87
CA GLU A 51 23.80 1.14 1.94
C GLU A 51 23.05 2.00 0.93
N ILE A 52 23.44 3.28 0.84
CA ILE A 52 22.88 4.22 -0.13
C ILE A 52 23.10 3.68 -1.53
N LYS A 53 24.34 3.29 -1.87
CA LYS A 53 24.70 2.75 -3.18
C LYS A 53 23.93 1.47 -3.52
N ALA A 54 23.60 0.63 -2.54
CA ALA A 54 22.88 -0.63 -2.77
C ALA A 54 21.39 -0.42 -3.13
N ILE A 55 20.75 0.62 -2.60
CA ILE A 55 19.31 0.87 -2.78
C ILE A 55 19.03 1.87 -3.91
N MET A 56 19.96 2.81 -4.13
CA MET A 56 19.79 3.95 -5.03
C MET A 56 19.32 3.58 -6.45
N PRO A 57 19.88 2.55 -7.14
CA PRO A 57 19.44 2.19 -8.49
C PRO A 57 17.96 1.77 -8.54
N THR A 58 17.52 0.92 -7.59
CA THR A 58 16.13 0.46 -7.49
C THR A 58 15.20 1.61 -7.15
N MET A 59 15.62 2.51 -6.25
CA MET A 59 14.83 3.70 -5.90
C MET A 59 14.63 4.64 -7.11
N ILE A 60 15.66 4.92 -7.93
CA ILE A 60 15.50 5.71 -9.17
C ILE A 60 14.50 5.06 -10.12
N ARG A 61 14.63 3.75 -10.37
CA ARG A 61 13.70 3.01 -11.22
C ARG A 61 12.28 3.04 -10.67
N THR A 62 12.12 3.03 -9.35
CA THR A 62 10.81 3.15 -8.68
C THR A 62 10.20 4.51 -8.98
N LEU A 63 10.96 5.61 -8.80
CA LEU A 63 10.48 6.97 -9.08
C LEU A 63 10.07 7.15 -10.55
N PHE A 64 10.81 6.56 -11.49
CA PHE A 64 10.42 6.55 -12.90
C PHE A 64 9.08 5.84 -13.13
N ASN A 65 8.85 4.70 -12.49
CA ASN A 65 7.58 3.98 -12.58
C ASN A 65 6.43 4.74 -11.91
N VAL A 66 6.67 5.44 -10.79
CA VAL A 66 5.67 6.33 -10.18
C VAL A 66 5.29 7.43 -11.17
N LYS A 67 6.26 8.09 -11.81
CA LYS A 67 5.98 9.09 -12.85
C LYS A 67 5.14 8.52 -13.99
N LYS A 68 5.45 7.29 -14.44
CA LYS A 68 4.70 6.58 -15.46
C LYS A 68 3.25 6.29 -15.01
N SER A 69 3.04 5.93 -13.73
CA SER A 69 1.70 5.68 -13.19
C SER A 69 0.80 6.90 -13.34
N TYR A 70 1.26 8.08 -12.89
CA TYR A 70 0.46 9.31 -13.00
C TYR A 70 0.30 9.78 -14.43
N SER A 71 1.34 9.72 -15.27
CA SER A 71 1.22 10.18 -16.66
C SER A 71 0.41 9.24 -17.55
N SER A 72 0.26 7.96 -17.16
CA SER A 72 -0.43 6.96 -17.97
C SER A 72 -1.91 7.25 -18.19
N VAL A 73 -2.56 8.05 -17.34
CA VAL A 73 -3.98 8.40 -17.49
C VAL A 73 -4.27 9.16 -18.78
N LYS A 74 -3.26 9.83 -19.37
CA LYS A 74 -3.35 10.46 -20.71
C LYS A 74 -3.66 9.46 -21.83
N ARG A 75 -3.45 8.16 -21.57
CA ARG A 75 -3.70 7.05 -22.51
C ARG A 75 -5.04 6.37 -22.26
N ASN A 76 -5.90 6.92 -21.40
CA ASN A 76 -7.26 6.40 -21.24
C ASN A 76 -8.03 6.51 -22.57
N PRO A 77 -8.81 5.49 -22.95
CA PRO A 77 -9.61 5.53 -24.17
C PRO A 77 -10.70 6.62 -24.08
N LYS A 78 -11.09 7.17 -25.23
CA LYS A 78 -12.17 8.18 -25.33
C LYS A 78 -13.54 7.54 -25.12
N GLU A 79 -13.80 6.44 -25.83
CA GLU A 79 -14.94 5.56 -25.60
C GLU A 79 -14.66 4.71 -24.36
N ASN A 80 -15.66 4.55 -23.49
CA ASN A 80 -15.45 3.95 -22.17
C ASN A 80 -16.47 2.86 -21.86
N ASN A 81 -16.05 1.62 -22.06
CA ASN A 81 -16.76 0.49 -21.48
C ASN A 81 -16.79 0.67 -19.96
N LYS A 82 -17.96 0.45 -19.36
CA LYS A 82 -18.14 0.51 -17.90
C LYS A 82 -18.54 -0.84 -17.30
N ILE A 83 -18.98 -1.76 -18.15
CA ILE A 83 -19.42 -3.08 -17.76
C ILE A 83 -18.40 -4.09 -18.27
N ALA A 84 -17.76 -4.79 -17.34
CA ALA A 84 -16.86 -5.90 -17.63
C ALA A 84 -17.64 -7.22 -17.65
N SER A 85 -17.35 -8.10 -18.61
CA SER A 85 -17.88 -9.46 -18.57
C SER A 85 -17.20 -10.25 -17.45
N GLU A 86 -17.90 -11.26 -16.91
CA GLU A 86 -17.32 -12.17 -15.90
C GLU A 86 -16.07 -12.89 -16.42
N LYS A 87 -16.06 -13.23 -17.72
CA LYS A 87 -14.90 -13.77 -18.42
C LYS A 87 -13.71 -12.81 -18.36
N PHE A 88 -13.91 -11.53 -18.68
CA PHE A 88 -12.83 -10.54 -18.63
C PHE A 88 -12.30 -10.34 -17.20
N ILE A 89 -13.17 -10.31 -16.19
CA ILE A 89 -12.76 -10.20 -14.78
C ILE A 89 -11.89 -11.40 -14.38
N SER A 90 -12.26 -12.61 -14.82
CA SER A 90 -11.49 -13.82 -14.58
C SER A 90 -10.11 -13.77 -15.26
N GLU A 91 -10.06 -13.35 -16.53
CA GLU A 91 -8.82 -13.18 -17.29
C GLU A 91 -7.90 -12.11 -16.67
N LEU A 92 -8.47 -11.01 -16.16
CA LEU A 92 -7.75 -9.96 -15.45
C LEU A 92 -7.10 -10.50 -14.17
N ILE A 93 -7.82 -11.29 -13.38
CA ILE A 93 -7.31 -11.92 -12.16
C ILE A 93 -6.15 -12.88 -12.50
N GLU A 94 -6.32 -13.72 -13.52
CA GLU A 94 -5.25 -14.62 -13.97
C GLU A 94 -4.04 -13.86 -14.49
N TYR A 95 -4.26 -12.78 -15.25
CA TYR A 95 -3.19 -11.92 -15.73
C TYR A 95 -2.42 -11.30 -14.57
N ALA A 96 -3.11 -10.77 -13.56
CA ALA A 96 -2.48 -10.24 -12.35
C ALA A 96 -1.64 -11.31 -11.62
N LYS A 97 -2.18 -12.53 -11.45
CA LYS A 97 -1.46 -13.66 -10.85
C LYS A 97 -0.20 -14.03 -11.64
N ARG A 98 -0.28 -14.12 -12.97
CA ARG A 98 0.89 -14.39 -13.85
C ARG A 98 1.97 -13.32 -13.74
N LEU A 99 1.61 -12.09 -13.35
CA LEU A 99 2.55 -11.01 -13.12
C LEU A 99 3.24 -11.06 -11.75
N GLY A 100 2.82 -11.95 -10.85
CA GLY A 100 3.36 -12.08 -9.48
C GLY A 100 2.54 -11.37 -8.39
N VAL A 101 1.27 -11.04 -8.67
CA VAL A 101 0.34 -10.57 -7.61
C VAL A 101 0.02 -11.72 -6.67
N SER A 102 0.13 -11.46 -5.37
CA SER A 102 -0.16 -12.39 -4.29
C SER A 102 -1.66 -12.54 -4.07
N ASP A 103 -2.35 -11.44 -3.77
CA ASP A 103 -3.80 -11.40 -3.59
C ASP A 103 -4.40 -10.22 -4.37
N ILE A 104 -5.64 -10.38 -4.82
CA ILE A 104 -6.42 -9.38 -5.55
C ILE A 104 -7.82 -9.28 -4.96
N GLY A 105 -8.28 -8.06 -4.73
CA GLY A 105 -9.60 -7.78 -4.17
C GLY A 105 -10.20 -6.53 -4.80
N PHE A 106 -11.52 -6.39 -4.67
CA PHE A 106 -12.27 -5.32 -5.32
C PHE A 106 -13.10 -4.57 -4.28
N THR A 107 -13.09 -3.23 -4.35
CA THR A 107 -13.84 -2.38 -3.42
C THR A 107 -14.10 -1.00 -4.04
N LYS A 108 -14.90 -0.18 -3.36
CA LYS A 108 -14.97 1.27 -3.57
C LYS A 108 -14.08 2.03 -2.60
N VAL A 109 -13.48 3.12 -3.07
CA VAL A 109 -12.71 4.08 -2.28
C VAL A 109 -13.67 5.10 -1.68
N ASP A 110 -13.75 5.15 -0.35
CA ASP A 110 -14.43 6.26 0.33
C ASP A 110 -13.56 7.52 0.25
N SER A 111 -14.17 8.69 0.06
CA SER A 111 -13.41 9.94 -0.10
C SER A 111 -12.54 10.28 1.11
N ASP A 112 -12.92 9.87 2.33
CA ASP A 112 -12.12 10.03 3.54
C ASP A 112 -10.85 9.14 3.57
N LEU A 113 -10.76 8.13 2.69
CA LEU A 113 -9.53 7.33 2.51
C LEU A 113 -8.52 7.99 1.58
N ILE A 114 -8.93 8.99 0.79
CA ILE A 114 -8.03 9.77 -0.07
C ILE A 114 -7.31 10.77 0.82
N PHE A 115 -5.97 10.80 0.76
CA PHE A 115 -5.20 11.75 1.57
C PHE A 115 -5.55 13.20 1.20
N LYS A 116 -5.50 14.11 2.18
CA LYS A 116 -5.71 15.54 1.94
C LYS A 116 -4.81 16.05 0.81
N ASN A 117 -5.36 16.96 0.00
CA ASN A 117 -4.70 17.52 -1.19
C ASN A 117 -4.34 16.48 -2.28
N ARG A 118 -4.87 15.25 -2.18
CA ARG A 118 -4.80 14.23 -3.24
C ARG A 118 -6.16 14.06 -3.89
N ALA A 119 -6.14 13.40 -5.04
CA ALA A 119 -7.32 13.09 -5.80
C ALA A 119 -7.12 11.83 -6.64
N ILE A 120 -8.23 11.19 -7.00
CA ILE A 120 -8.29 10.03 -7.89
C ILE A 120 -9.38 10.26 -8.95
N LEU A 121 -9.35 9.52 -10.06
CA LEU A 121 -10.33 9.65 -11.15
C LEU A 121 -11.57 8.77 -10.94
N TYR A 122 -11.41 7.66 -10.24
CA TYR A 122 -12.46 6.65 -10.07
C TYR A 122 -12.44 6.13 -8.64
N ASP A 123 -13.61 5.83 -8.10
CA ASP A 123 -13.79 5.25 -6.77
C ASP A 123 -13.76 3.72 -6.79
N ASN A 124 -14.08 3.07 -7.92
CA ASN A 124 -13.96 1.62 -8.03
C ASN A 124 -12.49 1.21 -8.13
N ALA A 125 -12.05 0.37 -7.21
CA ALA A 125 -10.66 0.00 -7.03
C ALA A 125 -10.43 -1.52 -7.10
N ILE A 126 -9.40 -1.89 -7.84
CA ILE A 126 -8.76 -3.20 -7.82
C ILE A 126 -7.55 -3.07 -6.91
N VAL A 127 -7.58 -3.72 -5.76
CA VAL A 127 -6.51 -3.71 -4.76
C VAL A 127 -5.67 -4.96 -4.96
N ILE A 128 -4.36 -4.79 -5.03
CA ILE A 128 -3.43 -5.91 -5.21
C ILE A 128 -2.35 -5.90 -4.13
N THR A 129 -1.93 -7.09 -3.75
CA THR A 129 -0.81 -7.29 -2.83
C THR A 129 0.34 -8.01 -3.52
N MET A 130 1.54 -7.81 -2.99
CA MET A 130 2.72 -8.57 -3.38
C MET A 130 3.54 -8.88 -2.14
N GLU A 131 3.86 -10.14 -1.96
CA GLU A 131 4.71 -10.62 -0.87
C GLU A 131 6.10 -9.96 -0.91
N MET A 132 6.61 -9.63 0.28
CA MET A 132 8.04 -9.45 0.49
C MET A 132 8.66 -10.79 0.89
N GLU A 133 9.83 -11.13 0.36
CA GLU A 133 10.51 -12.38 0.67
C GLU A 133 10.79 -12.53 2.17
N LYS A 134 10.55 -13.72 2.72
CA LYS A 134 10.69 -13.99 4.17
C LYS A 134 12.12 -13.77 4.66
N GLU A 135 13.11 -14.31 3.96
CA GLU A 135 14.50 -14.33 4.42
C GLU A 135 15.08 -12.91 4.61
N PRO A 136 14.94 -11.95 3.68
CA PRO A 136 15.40 -10.59 3.91
C PRO A 136 14.64 -9.85 5.03
N ILE A 137 13.36 -10.16 5.22
CA ILE A 137 12.54 -9.55 6.27
C ILE A 137 12.90 -10.09 7.65
N ASP A 138 13.23 -11.38 7.78
CA ASP A 138 13.67 -11.95 9.05
C ASP A 138 15.06 -11.44 9.50
N LYS A 139 15.83 -10.87 8.56
CA LYS A 139 17.09 -10.15 8.83
C LYS A 139 16.87 -8.69 9.30
N ALA A 140 15.63 -8.24 9.45
CA ALA A 140 15.32 -6.89 9.89
C ALA A 140 15.89 -6.55 11.29
N PRO A 141 16.39 -5.32 11.49
CA PRO A 141 16.54 -4.26 10.48
C PRO A 141 17.87 -4.37 9.71
N GLY A 142 17.94 -3.90 8.45
CA GLY A 142 19.20 -3.93 7.71
C GLY A 142 19.12 -3.65 6.21
N ILE A 143 20.26 -3.81 5.54
CA ILE A 143 20.42 -3.55 4.10
C ILE A 143 19.61 -4.54 3.26
N GLU A 144 19.66 -5.83 3.60
CA GLU A 144 18.92 -6.86 2.85
C GLU A 144 17.41 -6.61 2.93
N THR A 145 16.92 -6.27 4.12
CA THR A 145 15.55 -5.78 4.33
C THR A 145 15.25 -4.54 3.48
N GLY A 146 16.16 -3.57 3.45
CA GLY A 146 16.03 -2.37 2.62
C GLY A 146 15.91 -2.67 1.13
N LYS A 147 16.79 -3.52 0.60
CA LYS A 147 16.75 -3.99 -0.79
C LYS A 147 15.41 -4.63 -1.11
N GLU A 148 14.93 -5.51 -0.22
CA GLU A 148 13.66 -6.22 -0.42
C GLU A 148 12.45 -5.27 -0.42
N VAL A 149 12.44 -4.30 0.49
CA VAL A 149 11.41 -3.25 0.52
C VAL A 149 11.38 -2.46 -0.78
N PHE A 150 12.54 -2.09 -1.32
CA PHE A 150 12.59 -1.33 -2.58
C PHE A 150 12.36 -2.20 -3.83
N ARG A 151 12.76 -3.47 -3.80
CA ARG A 151 12.43 -4.45 -4.84
C ARG A 151 10.92 -4.55 -5.02
N THR A 152 10.19 -4.77 -3.93
CA THR A 152 8.73 -4.87 -3.97
C THR A 152 8.06 -3.56 -4.37
N TYR A 153 8.57 -2.39 -3.96
CA TYR A 153 8.07 -1.11 -4.47
C TYR A 153 8.24 -0.98 -5.99
N LEU A 154 9.39 -1.36 -6.53
CA LEU A 154 9.67 -1.30 -7.95
C LEU A 154 8.78 -2.27 -8.74
N GLU A 155 8.79 -3.55 -8.36
CA GLU A 155 8.07 -4.61 -9.05
C GLU A 155 6.57 -4.38 -9.00
N LEU A 156 6.00 -4.11 -7.82
CA LEU A 156 4.58 -3.83 -7.71
C LEU A 156 4.19 -2.55 -8.48
N GLY A 157 5.04 -1.53 -8.49
CA GLY A 157 4.84 -0.34 -9.32
C GLY A 157 4.81 -0.63 -10.82
N ILE A 158 5.64 -1.57 -11.29
CA ILE A 158 5.61 -2.04 -12.69
C ILE A 158 4.33 -2.84 -12.96
N ILE A 159 3.94 -3.74 -12.06
CA ILE A 159 2.75 -4.59 -12.18
C ILE A 159 1.48 -3.73 -12.25
N VAL A 160 1.31 -2.75 -11.35
CA VAL A 160 0.21 -1.78 -11.38
C VAL A 160 0.10 -1.09 -12.73
N ASN A 161 1.23 -0.66 -13.29
CA ASN A 161 1.26 -0.01 -14.60
C ASN A 161 0.87 -0.98 -15.74
N LYS A 162 1.26 -2.25 -15.65
CA LYS A 162 0.87 -3.29 -16.61
C LYS A 162 -0.62 -3.58 -16.55
N ILE A 163 -1.17 -3.80 -15.36
CA ILE A 163 -2.61 -4.04 -15.15
C ILE A 163 -3.43 -2.85 -15.65
N ALA A 164 -3.02 -1.62 -15.31
CA ALA A 164 -3.74 -0.44 -15.78
C ALA A 164 -3.68 -0.26 -17.31
N ASN A 165 -2.61 -0.72 -17.98
CA ASN A 165 -2.56 -0.75 -19.44
C ASN A 165 -3.44 -1.87 -20.02
N TYR A 166 -3.44 -3.06 -19.40
CA TYR A 166 -4.31 -4.16 -19.81
C TYR A 166 -5.79 -3.75 -19.78
N LEU A 167 -6.22 -3.00 -18.75
CA LEU A 167 -7.56 -2.42 -18.72
C LEU A 167 -7.82 -1.46 -19.89
N ARG A 168 -6.87 -0.55 -20.18
CA ARG A 168 -6.97 0.39 -21.31
C ARG A 168 -7.06 -0.28 -22.67
N GLU A 169 -6.24 -1.31 -22.89
CA GLU A 169 -6.22 -2.09 -24.13
C GLU A 169 -7.53 -2.84 -24.36
N ASN A 170 -8.30 -3.09 -23.29
CA ASN A 170 -9.63 -3.69 -23.33
C ASN A 170 -10.78 -2.66 -23.20
N GLY A 171 -10.51 -1.37 -23.43
CA GLY A 171 -11.53 -0.32 -23.51
C GLY A 171 -11.99 0.26 -22.16
N PHE A 172 -11.32 -0.08 -21.06
CA PHE A 172 -11.60 0.47 -19.73
C PHE A 172 -10.63 1.60 -19.38
N LYS A 173 -11.13 2.65 -18.72
CA LYS A 173 -10.28 3.69 -18.16
C LYS A 173 -9.67 3.20 -16.84
N ALA A 174 -8.43 3.61 -16.58
CA ALA A 174 -7.73 3.24 -15.37
C ALA A 174 -6.83 4.37 -14.84
N GLN A 175 -6.57 4.38 -13.55
CA GLN A 175 -5.52 5.15 -12.90
C GLN A 175 -4.66 4.18 -12.08
N ALA A 176 -3.38 4.16 -12.39
CA ALA A 176 -2.40 3.39 -11.63
C ALA A 176 -2.13 4.11 -10.29
N GLY A 177 -2.40 3.43 -9.17
CA GLY A 177 -2.04 3.85 -7.82
C GLY A 177 -0.83 3.04 -7.33
N PRO A 178 0.41 3.53 -7.56
CA PRO A 178 1.62 2.78 -7.20
C PRO A 178 1.78 2.67 -5.68
N ALA A 179 2.39 1.58 -5.22
CA ALA A 179 2.65 1.35 -3.80
C ALA A 179 3.45 2.50 -3.14
N LEU A 180 4.43 3.07 -3.86
CA LEU A 180 5.19 4.22 -3.37
C LEU A 180 4.42 5.51 -3.64
N GLY A 181 4.05 6.20 -2.55
CA GLY A 181 3.46 7.54 -2.59
C GLY A 181 1.95 7.58 -2.84
N GLY A 182 1.28 6.44 -2.93
CA GLY A 182 -0.14 6.32 -3.30
C GLY A 182 -1.10 7.36 -2.69
N ASP A 183 -2.17 7.65 -3.43
CA ASP A 183 -3.10 8.74 -3.13
C ASP A 183 -4.11 8.43 -1.99
N VAL A 184 -4.19 7.17 -1.55
CA VAL A 184 -5.17 6.68 -0.58
C VAL A 184 -4.53 5.81 0.49
N ILE A 185 -5.24 5.62 1.61
CA ILE A 185 -4.79 4.75 2.71
C ILE A 185 -4.95 3.28 2.33
N TYR A 186 -3.93 2.72 1.66
CA TYR A 186 -3.97 1.36 1.13
C TYR A 186 -4.28 0.23 2.14
N PRO A 187 -3.78 0.24 3.39
CA PRO A 187 -4.17 -0.80 4.36
C PRO A 187 -5.68 -0.84 4.63
N LEU A 188 -6.34 0.32 4.73
CA LEU A 188 -7.79 0.41 4.91
C LEU A 188 -8.53 -0.05 3.66
N LEU A 189 -8.04 0.35 2.48
CA LEU A 189 -8.63 -0.07 1.21
C LEU A 189 -8.53 -1.59 1.01
N ALA A 190 -7.40 -2.22 1.34
CA ALA A 190 -7.22 -3.67 1.26
C ALA A 190 -8.07 -4.44 2.28
N GLN A 191 -8.25 -3.90 3.50
CA GLN A 191 -9.20 -4.45 4.47
C GLN A 191 -10.63 -4.38 3.93
N LYS A 192 -11.01 -3.26 3.29
CA LYS A 192 -12.34 -3.11 2.67
C LYS A 192 -12.54 -4.06 1.48
N ALA A 193 -11.47 -4.35 0.75
CA ALA A 193 -11.45 -5.35 -0.33
C ALA A 193 -11.42 -6.81 0.16
N GLY A 194 -11.49 -7.05 1.48
CA GLY A 194 -11.54 -8.39 2.05
C GLY A 194 -10.20 -9.15 2.04
N LEU A 195 -9.07 -8.47 1.82
CA LEU A 195 -7.74 -9.12 1.69
C LEU A 195 -7.07 -9.45 3.03
N GLY A 196 -7.66 -9.02 4.15
CA GLY A 196 -7.08 -9.16 5.48
C GLY A 196 -7.68 -8.14 6.43
N ALA A 197 -7.05 -7.97 7.59
CA ALA A 197 -7.44 -6.92 8.54
C ALA A 197 -6.21 -6.22 9.13
N ILE A 198 -6.41 -4.99 9.58
CA ILE A 198 -5.34 -4.16 10.13
C ILE A 198 -5.01 -4.61 11.56
N GLY A 199 -3.74 -4.94 11.79
CA GLY A 199 -3.23 -5.26 13.13
C GLY A 199 -2.75 -4.02 13.91
N ARG A 200 -2.28 -4.20 15.16
CA ARG A 200 -1.81 -3.08 16.00
C ARG A 200 -0.63 -2.31 15.42
N HIS A 201 0.14 -2.89 14.49
CA HIS A 201 1.22 -2.18 13.80
C HIS A 201 0.72 -1.32 12.62
N GLY A 202 -0.59 -1.14 12.43
CA GLY A 202 -1.18 -0.28 11.40
C GLY A 202 -1.00 -0.76 9.96
N LEU A 203 -0.63 -2.04 9.75
CA LEU A 203 -0.50 -2.64 8.42
C LEU A 203 -1.56 -3.74 8.26
N LEU A 204 -1.93 -4.04 7.02
CA LEU A 204 -2.76 -5.19 6.68
C LEU A 204 -2.04 -6.49 7.08
N ILE A 205 -2.77 -7.42 7.68
CA ILE A 205 -2.37 -8.81 7.89
C ILE A 205 -3.27 -9.67 6.98
N SER A 206 -2.69 -10.32 5.98
CA SER A 206 -3.39 -11.30 5.14
C SER A 206 -3.09 -12.73 5.58
N PRO A 207 -3.90 -13.73 5.16
CA PRO A 207 -3.70 -15.12 5.56
C PRO A 207 -2.33 -15.70 5.18
N ASN A 208 -1.91 -15.55 3.93
CA ASN A 208 -0.73 -16.28 3.45
C ASN A 208 0.59 -15.60 3.80
N TYR A 209 0.57 -14.28 4.02
CA TYR A 209 1.79 -13.46 4.11
C TYR A 209 1.86 -12.62 5.39
N GLY A 210 0.83 -12.67 6.24
CA GLY A 210 0.74 -11.81 7.41
C GLY A 210 0.93 -10.32 7.01
N PRO A 211 1.75 -9.54 7.73
CA PRO A 211 2.07 -8.18 7.33
C PRO A 211 3.21 -8.07 6.29
N ARG A 212 3.76 -9.19 5.81
CA ARG A 212 4.93 -9.25 4.94
C ARG A 212 4.54 -9.03 3.46
N GLN A 213 3.92 -7.89 3.19
CA GLN A 213 3.44 -7.55 1.86
C GLN A 213 3.46 -6.05 1.58
N ARG A 214 3.40 -5.71 0.30
CA ARG A 214 3.10 -4.37 -0.21
C ARG A 214 1.72 -4.36 -0.84
N ILE A 215 1.08 -3.19 -0.81
CA ILE A 215 -0.27 -2.98 -1.32
C ILE A 215 -0.19 -1.88 -2.37
N ALA A 216 -0.93 -2.05 -3.45
CA ALA A 216 -1.17 -1.03 -4.45
C ALA A 216 -2.62 -1.10 -4.94
N ALA A 217 -3.03 -0.13 -5.75
CA ALA A 217 -4.38 -0.10 -6.31
C ALA A 217 -4.39 0.32 -7.78
N ILE A 218 -5.42 -0.12 -8.48
CA ILE A 218 -5.81 0.40 -9.79
C ILE A 218 -7.22 0.93 -9.65
N TYR A 219 -7.43 2.22 -9.88
CA TYR A 219 -8.76 2.82 -9.89
C TYR A 219 -9.31 2.77 -11.32
N THR A 220 -10.56 2.39 -11.52
CA THR A 220 -11.11 2.15 -12.85
C THR A 220 -12.58 2.57 -12.94
N ASN A 221 -13.05 2.85 -14.16
CA ASN A 221 -14.44 3.17 -14.43
C ASN A 221 -15.36 1.93 -14.54
N ILE A 222 -14.86 0.73 -14.29
CA ILE A 222 -15.68 -0.50 -14.28
C ILE A 222 -16.66 -0.44 -13.12
N GLU A 223 -17.96 -0.44 -13.40
CA GLU A 223 -19.04 -0.25 -12.41
C GLU A 223 -19.48 -1.57 -11.74
N ASN A 224 -19.23 -2.71 -12.38
CA ASN A 224 -19.67 -4.04 -11.95
C ASN A 224 -18.53 -4.95 -11.48
N LEU A 225 -17.47 -4.39 -10.87
CA LEU A 225 -16.45 -5.21 -10.21
C LEU A 225 -17.09 -6.03 -9.08
N PRO A 226 -16.59 -7.26 -8.80
CA PRO A 226 -17.16 -8.13 -7.77
C PRO A 226 -16.69 -7.67 -6.38
N PHE A 227 -17.30 -6.58 -5.89
CA PHE A 227 -16.94 -5.96 -4.63
C PHE A 227 -17.09 -6.94 -3.45
N SER A 228 -16.15 -6.88 -2.51
CA SER A 228 -16.26 -7.62 -1.25
C SER A 228 -17.45 -7.11 -0.44
N THR A 229 -18.35 -8.02 -0.05
CA THR A 229 -19.50 -7.73 0.82
C THR A 229 -19.19 -7.96 2.30
N GLU A 230 -18.25 -8.88 2.59
CA GLU A 230 -17.87 -9.29 3.93
C GLU A 230 -16.36 -9.49 4.04
N ASN A 231 -15.82 -9.28 5.25
CA ASN A 231 -14.42 -9.54 5.56
C ASN A 231 -14.30 -10.59 6.68
N LYS A 232 -14.03 -11.85 6.28
CA LYS A 232 -13.84 -12.99 7.19
C LYS A 232 -12.59 -12.91 8.06
N HIS A 233 -11.72 -11.93 7.83
CA HIS A 233 -10.43 -11.77 8.52
C HIS A 233 -10.51 -10.84 9.74
N MET A 234 -11.69 -10.31 10.07
CA MET A 234 -11.87 -9.31 11.14
C MET A 234 -11.48 -9.80 12.53
N TRP A 235 -11.49 -11.12 12.76
CA TRP A 235 -10.99 -11.75 13.99
C TRP A 235 -9.53 -11.39 14.31
N ILE A 236 -8.72 -11.03 13.30
CA ILE A 236 -7.31 -10.63 13.51
C ILE A 236 -7.23 -9.46 14.50
N LYS A 237 -8.23 -8.58 14.52
CA LYS A 237 -8.29 -7.46 15.48
C LYS A 237 -8.37 -7.95 16.92
N GLU A 238 -9.19 -8.96 17.19
CA GLU A 238 -9.35 -9.57 18.52
C GLU A 238 -8.06 -10.26 18.97
N PHE A 239 -7.41 -10.99 18.07
CA PHE A 239 -6.11 -11.59 18.33
C PHE A 239 -5.05 -10.51 18.62
N CYS A 240 -4.99 -9.47 17.80
CA CYS A 240 -4.04 -8.36 17.95
C CYS A 240 -4.25 -7.59 19.26
N ALA A 241 -5.48 -7.48 19.77
CA ALA A 241 -5.78 -6.83 21.04
C ALA A 241 -5.09 -7.52 22.23
N LYS A 242 -4.88 -8.85 22.16
CA LYS A 242 -4.21 -9.64 23.21
C LYS A 242 -2.70 -9.81 22.99
N CYS A 243 -2.24 -9.84 21.73
CA CYS A 243 -0.87 -10.23 21.39
C CYS A 243 0.19 -9.16 21.73
N GLY A 244 0.09 -7.97 21.13
CA GLY A 244 1.00 -6.84 21.36
C GLY A 244 2.49 -7.05 21.03
N LYS A 245 2.90 -8.16 20.41
CA LYS A 245 4.33 -8.48 20.18
C LYS A 245 5.06 -7.43 19.34
N CYS A 246 4.41 -6.88 18.31
CA CYS A 246 4.98 -5.81 17.49
C CYS A 246 5.28 -4.54 18.29
N ILE A 247 4.50 -4.24 19.32
CA ILE A 247 4.69 -3.07 20.19
C ILE A 247 5.93 -3.26 21.05
N ARG A 248 6.00 -4.39 21.76
CA ARG A 248 7.15 -4.74 22.63
C ARG A 248 8.49 -4.82 21.89
N LYS A 249 8.46 -5.09 20.57
CA LYS A 249 9.66 -5.24 19.74
C LYS A 249 9.97 -4.00 18.90
N CYS A 250 9.14 -2.95 18.93
CA CYS A 250 9.36 -1.77 18.10
C CYS A 250 10.60 -1.01 18.59
N PRO A 251 11.68 -0.89 17.80
CA PRO A 251 12.92 -0.27 18.26
C PRO A 251 12.81 1.26 18.48
N GLY A 252 11.71 1.88 18.01
CA GLY A 252 11.45 3.30 18.21
C GLY A 252 10.33 3.58 19.21
N ASP A 253 9.75 2.56 19.87
CA ASP A 253 8.57 2.71 20.74
C ASP A 253 7.44 3.53 20.06
N ALA A 254 7.27 3.25 18.76
CA ALA A 254 6.45 4.05 17.86
C ALA A 254 5.02 3.55 17.75
N ILE A 255 4.73 2.32 18.18
CA ILE A 255 3.39 1.75 18.08
C ILE A 255 2.69 1.99 19.42
N TYR A 256 1.52 2.63 19.40
CA TYR A 256 0.77 2.93 20.62
C TYR A 256 0.14 1.66 21.21
N GLU A 257 0.26 1.47 22.53
CA GLU A 257 -0.42 0.37 23.24
C GLU A 257 -1.94 0.46 23.05
N ASN A 258 -2.49 1.66 23.22
CA ASN A 258 -3.86 2.01 22.89
C ASN A 258 -3.83 2.98 21.69
N PRO A 259 -4.50 2.67 20.57
CA PRO A 259 -4.51 3.56 19.42
C PRO A 259 -5.17 4.90 19.77
N ILE A 260 -4.72 5.97 19.12
CA ILE A 260 -5.40 7.25 19.20
C ILE A 260 -6.72 7.12 18.41
N VAL A 261 -7.83 7.36 19.10
CA VAL A 261 -9.16 7.43 18.51
C VAL A 261 -9.44 8.88 18.14
N HIS A 262 -9.73 9.13 16.87
CA HIS A 262 -10.11 10.45 16.37
C HIS A 262 -11.62 10.65 16.47
N GLU A 263 -12.09 11.90 16.37
CA GLU A 263 -13.53 12.24 16.46
C GLU A 263 -14.38 11.54 15.38
N ASP A 264 -13.78 11.25 14.22
CA ASP A 264 -14.40 10.51 13.12
C ASP A 264 -14.44 8.98 13.33
N GLY A 265 -13.99 8.50 14.49
CA GLY A 265 -13.87 7.08 14.83
C GLY A 265 -12.68 6.38 14.18
N SER A 266 -11.89 7.07 13.35
CA SER A 266 -10.69 6.49 12.76
C SER A 266 -9.61 6.30 13.82
N LEU A 267 -8.70 5.36 13.56
CA LEU A 267 -7.63 5.00 14.48
C LEU A 267 -6.26 5.39 13.93
N THR A 268 -5.37 5.84 14.83
CA THR A 268 -3.94 5.96 14.56
C THR A 268 -3.16 5.07 15.51
N PHE A 269 -2.43 4.12 14.93
CA PHE A 269 -1.65 3.12 15.67
C PHE A 269 -0.17 3.47 15.84
N ILE A 270 0.36 4.39 15.02
CA ILE A 270 1.80 4.64 14.92
C ILE A 270 2.09 6.13 15.11
N ASP A 271 3.03 6.45 15.99
CA ASP A 271 3.75 7.72 15.99
C ASP A 271 4.83 7.70 14.91
N TYR A 272 4.54 8.29 13.76
CA TYR A 272 5.48 8.30 12.63
C TYR A 272 6.78 9.05 12.92
N ARG A 273 6.79 9.98 13.87
CA ARG A 273 8.00 10.73 14.27
C ARG A 273 8.99 9.78 14.93
N LYS A 274 8.49 8.95 15.86
CA LYS A 274 9.25 7.89 16.52
C LYS A 274 9.64 6.78 15.55
N CYS A 275 8.73 6.39 14.65
CA CYS A 275 8.99 5.35 13.64
C CYS A 275 10.10 5.77 12.66
N ALA A 276 10.21 7.06 12.34
CA ALA A 276 11.23 7.55 11.41
C ALA A 276 12.66 7.41 11.92
N ILE A 277 12.89 7.41 13.24
CA ILE A 277 14.22 7.28 13.84
C ILE A 277 14.90 5.96 13.43
N PRO A 278 14.32 4.76 13.66
CA PRO A 278 14.92 3.52 13.21
C PRO A 278 15.01 3.44 11.67
N PHE A 279 14.08 4.05 10.92
CA PHE A 279 14.17 4.12 9.45
C PHE A 279 15.28 5.03 8.91
N ALA A 280 15.66 6.06 9.66
CA ALA A 280 16.76 6.95 9.33
C ALA A 280 18.12 6.32 9.64
N ASN A 281 18.16 5.50 10.70
CA ASN A 281 19.38 4.84 11.16
C ASN A 281 19.62 3.47 10.55
N THR A 282 18.62 2.89 9.87
CA THR A 282 18.72 1.59 9.20
C THR A 282 18.23 1.69 7.77
N SER A 283 18.77 0.87 6.88
CA SER A 283 18.34 0.87 5.47
C SER A 283 17.01 0.18 5.21
N GLY A 284 16.36 -0.32 6.26
CA GLY A 284 15.00 -0.83 6.29
C GLY A 284 14.71 -1.35 7.69
N CYS A 285 13.75 -0.74 8.40
CA CYS A 285 13.41 -1.17 9.77
C CYS A 285 12.55 -2.44 9.73
N THR A 286 11.24 -2.32 9.53
CA THR A 286 10.29 -3.46 9.39
C THR A 286 10.30 -4.50 10.52
N VAL A 287 10.87 -4.20 11.68
CA VAL A 287 10.89 -5.12 12.84
C VAL A 287 9.48 -5.53 13.26
N CYS A 288 8.51 -4.62 13.15
CA CYS A 288 7.10 -4.94 13.42
C CYS A 288 6.51 -6.01 12.47
N ILE A 289 7.03 -6.15 11.25
CA ILE A 289 6.65 -7.19 10.29
C ILE A 289 7.33 -8.49 10.67
N LYS A 290 8.67 -8.48 10.83
CA LYS A 290 9.47 -9.63 11.27
C LYS A 290 8.90 -10.30 12.51
N GLU A 291 8.58 -9.49 13.53
CA GLU A 291 8.19 -10.00 14.85
C GLU A 291 6.70 -10.36 14.94
N CYS A 292 5.89 -10.03 13.93
CA CYS A 292 4.48 -10.35 13.92
C CYS A 292 4.29 -11.88 13.93
N VAL A 293 3.36 -12.37 14.75
CA VAL A 293 3.06 -13.81 14.85
C VAL A 293 2.64 -14.36 13.49
N PHE A 294 1.84 -13.59 12.73
CA PHE A 294 1.42 -13.93 11.37
C PHE A 294 2.54 -13.92 10.32
N ASN A 295 3.75 -13.49 10.65
CA ASN A 295 4.93 -13.64 9.78
C ASN A 295 5.70 -14.95 10.07
N GLN A 296 5.47 -15.54 11.25
CA GLN A 296 6.24 -16.66 11.78
C GLN A 296 5.45 -17.97 11.84
N LEU A 297 4.13 -17.90 11.99
CA LEU A 297 3.24 -19.06 12.09
C LEU A 297 2.18 -19.02 10.99
N ASP A 298 1.63 -20.19 10.66
CA ASP A 298 0.53 -20.30 9.72
C ASP A 298 -0.74 -19.63 10.27
N TYR A 299 -1.47 -18.96 9.38
CA TYR A 299 -2.67 -18.21 9.73
C TYR A 299 -3.79 -19.08 10.27
N TYR A 300 -3.98 -20.28 9.72
CA TYR A 300 -5.04 -21.20 10.13
C TYR A 300 -4.70 -21.89 11.46
N GLU A 301 -3.42 -22.14 11.72
CA GLU A 301 -2.96 -22.58 13.04
C GLU A 301 -3.24 -21.53 14.12
N ILE A 302 -2.91 -20.25 13.86
CA ILE A 302 -3.27 -19.15 14.76
C ILE A 302 -4.80 -19.09 14.89
N MET A 303 -5.53 -19.35 13.80
CA MET A 303 -6.97 -19.25 13.78
C MET A 303 -7.66 -20.30 14.66
N GLN A 304 -7.16 -21.53 14.67
CA GLN A 304 -7.73 -22.62 15.47
C GLN A 304 -7.39 -22.44 16.96
N ASN A 305 -6.21 -21.91 17.27
CA ASN A 305 -5.75 -21.67 18.63
C ASN A 305 -6.14 -20.28 19.18
N LYS A 306 -7.19 -19.64 18.63
CA LYS A 306 -7.58 -18.26 18.95
C LYS A 306 -8.17 -18.07 20.35
N PHE A 307 -8.31 -19.16 21.11
CA PHE A 307 -8.87 -19.24 22.45
C PHE A 307 -8.02 -20.18 23.31
#